data_AF-A0A9I9D5C6-F1
#
_entry.id   AF-A0A9I9D5C6-F1
#
_cell.length_a   1.000
_cell.length_b   1.000
_cell.length_c   1.000
_cell.angle_alpha   90.00
_cell.angle_beta   90.00
_cell.angle_gamma   90.00
#
_symmetry.space_group_name_H-M   'P 1'
#
loop_
_entity.id
_entity.type
_entity.pdbx_description
1 polymer ?
#
loop_
_entity_poly.entity_id
_entity_poly.type
_entity_poly.pdbx_seq_one_letter_code
_entity_poly.pdbx_strand_id
1 'polypeptide(L)'
;MALSGKGSDLLNLGVVDVEYKRVPCEYPNYRNLLVRVEESSYNPFKLAIKFLYQGGQTEMVAVDIAQVGTSDWSHMKRSYGAVWETDNVPEGALQLRMVVTSGYDGKWVWAKSVLPANWRAGAIYDTGVQIKDIAKESCPPWQCGDNPWK
;
A
#
# COMPACT_ATOMS: atom_id res chain seq x y z
N MET A 1 -28.80 2.29 -6.02
CA MET A 1 -28.45 0.96 -5.48
C MET A 1 -28.78 -0.11 -6.53
N ALA A 2 -27.97 -1.16 -6.63
CA ALA A 2 -28.21 -2.24 -7.60
C ALA A 2 -29.50 -3.02 -7.28
N LEU A 3 -30.14 -3.58 -8.32
CA LEU A 3 -31.33 -4.42 -8.16
C LEU A 3 -30.95 -5.76 -7.52
N SER A 4 -31.65 -6.13 -6.44
CA SER A 4 -31.44 -7.40 -5.75
C SER A 4 -31.71 -8.59 -6.69
N GLY A 5 -30.86 -9.62 -6.64
CA GLY A 5 -31.01 -10.85 -7.43
C GLY A 5 -30.59 -10.76 -8.90
N LYS A 6 -30.11 -9.60 -9.39
CA LYS A 6 -29.70 -9.40 -10.80
C LYS A 6 -28.23 -9.65 -11.10
N GLY A 7 -27.48 -10.22 -10.15
CA GLY A 7 -26.04 -10.48 -10.30
C GLY A 7 -25.72 -11.40 -11.47
N SER A 8 -26.44 -12.52 -11.62
CA SER A 8 -26.22 -13.47 -12.72
C SER A 8 -26.55 -12.88 -14.09
N ASP A 9 -27.66 -12.12 -14.19
CA ASP A 9 -28.06 -11.44 -15.43
C ASP A 9 -26.97 -10.46 -15.88
N LEU A 10 -26.40 -9.69 -14.95
CA LEU A 10 -25.31 -8.76 -15.22
C LEU A 10 -24.05 -9.49 -15.71
N LEU A 11 -23.66 -10.59 -15.06
CA LEU A 11 -22.50 -11.39 -15.46
C LEU A 11 -22.66 -11.99 -16.86
N ASN A 12 -23.88 -12.36 -17.26
CA ASN A 12 -24.17 -12.93 -18.58
C ASN A 12 -23.98 -11.93 -19.74
N LEU A 13 -23.94 -10.62 -19.46
CA LEU A 13 -23.68 -9.60 -20.50
C LEU A 13 -22.22 -9.62 -20.99
N GLY A 14 -21.29 -10.12 -20.18
CA GLY A 14 -19.86 -10.25 -20.51
C GLY A 14 -19.12 -8.90 -20.51
N VAL A 15 -19.57 -7.94 -21.32
CA VAL A 15 -19.01 -6.59 -21.42
C VAL A 15 -20.12 -5.58 -21.19
N VAL A 16 -19.87 -4.63 -20.29
CA VAL A 16 -20.76 -3.52 -19.99
C VAL A 16 -19.94 -2.25 -19.82
N ASP A 17 -20.51 -1.12 -20.22
CA ASP A 17 -19.92 0.17 -19.93
C ASP A 17 -20.05 0.48 -18.44
N VAL A 18 -18.94 0.91 -17.82
CA VAL A 18 -18.87 1.21 -16.39
C VAL A 18 -18.24 2.58 -16.17
N GLU A 19 -18.84 3.31 -15.24
CA GLU A 19 -18.25 4.52 -14.66
C GLU A 19 -17.61 4.14 -13.33
N TYR A 20 -16.41 4.65 -13.06
CA TYR A 20 -15.70 4.40 -11.83
C TYR A 20 -14.98 5.65 -11.35
N LYS A 21 -14.80 5.73 -10.03
CA LYS A 21 -14.03 6.78 -9.37
C LYS A 21 -13.19 6.15 -8.28
N ARG A 22 -11.96 6.63 -8.14
CA ARG A 22 -11.10 6.22 -7.02
C ARG A 22 -11.70 6.77 -5.72
N VAL A 23 -11.87 5.90 -4.73
CA VAL A 23 -12.36 6.25 -3.39
C VAL A 23 -11.35 5.79 -2.34
N PRO A 24 -11.32 6.44 -1.16
CA PRO A 24 -10.47 5.99 -0.06
C PRO A 24 -10.81 4.56 0.38
N CYS A 25 -9.78 3.72 0.54
CA CYS A 25 -9.96 2.39 1.12
C CYS A 25 -10.10 2.48 2.65
N GLU A 26 -11.21 1.96 3.17
CA GLU A 26 -11.46 1.81 4.61
C GLU A 26 -11.49 0.33 4.97
N TYR A 27 -10.65 -0.08 5.93
CA TYR A 27 -10.63 -1.47 6.40
C TYR A 27 -11.40 -1.60 7.72
N PRO A 28 -12.27 -2.62 7.84
CA PRO A 28 -13.01 -2.89 9.07
C PRO A 28 -12.08 -3.04 10.28
N ASN A 29 -12.58 -2.63 11.45
CA ASN A 29 -11.88 -2.71 12.75
C ASN A 29 -10.57 -1.92 12.80
N TYR A 30 -10.44 -0.85 12.01
CA TYR A 30 -9.23 -0.01 11.98
C TYR A 30 -7.97 -0.85 11.78
N ARG A 31 -7.98 -1.71 10.75
CA ARG A 31 -6.84 -2.56 10.45
C ARG A 31 -5.62 -1.72 10.06
N ASN A 32 -4.49 -2.00 10.69
CA ASN A 32 -3.22 -1.37 10.37
C ASN A 32 -2.69 -1.85 9.00
N LEU A 33 -1.79 -1.05 8.44
CA LEU A 33 -0.93 -1.46 7.34
C LEU A 33 -0.11 -2.67 7.78
N LEU A 34 -0.16 -3.77 7.03
CA LEU A 34 0.67 -4.95 7.28
C LEU A 34 1.74 -5.08 6.20
N VAL A 35 2.82 -5.77 6.55
CA VAL A 35 3.90 -6.13 5.64
C VAL A 35 3.97 -7.64 5.54
N ARG A 36 3.75 -8.17 4.35
CA ARG A 36 4.03 -9.57 4.02
C ARG A 36 5.44 -9.68 3.45
N VAL A 37 6.24 -10.62 3.96
CA VAL A 37 7.51 -11.00 3.35
C VAL A 37 7.21 -12.00 2.23
N GLU A 38 7.64 -11.68 1.01
CA GLU A 38 7.41 -12.53 -0.15
C GLU A 38 8.28 -13.79 -0.12
N GLU A 39 7.80 -14.87 -0.74
CA GLU A 39 8.45 -16.19 -0.76
C GLU A 39 9.84 -16.16 -1.45
N SER A 40 10.08 -15.17 -2.30
CA SER A 40 11.37 -14.95 -2.96
C SER A 40 12.46 -14.37 -2.05
N SER A 41 12.14 -14.08 -0.79
CA SER A 41 13.08 -13.53 0.19
C SER A 41 13.95 -14.62 0.82
N TYR A 42 15.21 -14.30 1.09
CA TYR A 42 16.15 -15.17 1.77
C TYR A 42 16.93 -14.38 2.83
N ASN A 43 16.65 -14.64 4.11
CA ASN A 43 17.30 -13.93 5.22
C ASN A 43 18.76 -14.41 5.38
N PRO A 44 19.77 -13.52 5.48
CA PRO A 44 19.68 -12.05 5.48
C PRO A 44 19.92 -11.39 4.11
N PHE A 45 20.14 -12.12 3.03
CA PHE A 45 20.72 -11.57 1.79
C PHE A 45 19.73 -10.93 0.81
N LYS A 46 18.44 -11.24 0.89
CA LYS A 46 17.43 -10.67 -0.01
C LYS A 46 16.10 -10.53 0.69
N LEU A 47 15.54 -9.32 0.68
CA LEU A 47 14.23 -9.04 1.25
C LEU A 47 13.30 -8.47 0.18
N ALA A 48 12.19 -9.16 -0.06
CA ALA A 48 11.08 -8.68 -0.86
C ALA A 48 9.81 -8.62 0.01
N ILE A 49 9.12 -7.48 -0.01
CA ILE A 49 7.94 -7.24 0.81
C ILE A 49 6.78 -6.68 0.01
N LYS A 50 5.57 -6.96 0.47
CA LYS A 50 4.32 -6.40 -0.04
C LYS A 50 3.52 -5.79 1.09
N PHE A 51 2.95 -4.62 0.84
CA PHE A 51 2.06 -3.97 1.79
C PHE A 51 0.63 -4.49 1.61
N LEU A 52 -0.02 -4.80 2.72
CA LEU A 52 -1.42 -5.21 2.78
C LEU A 52 -2.21 -4.20 3.60
N TYR A 53 -3.49 -4.04 3.27
CA TYR A 53 -4.39 -3.13 3.99
C TYR A 53 -3.93 -1.66 3.96
N GLN A 54 -3.37 -1.22 2.82
CA GLN A 54 -3.08 0.19 2.58
C GLN A 54 -4.37 0.99 2.50
N GLY A 55 -4.60 1.83 3.50
CA GLY A 55 -5.81 2.65 3.62
C GLY A 55 -5.71 4.00 2.91
N GLY A 56 -6.85 4.68 2.88
CA GLY A 56 -6.99 5.97 2.23
C GLY A 56 -7.02 5.87 0.70
N GLN A 57 -6.93 7.01 0.04
CA GLN A 57 -6.82 7.12 -1.41
C GLN A 57 -5.36 7.43 -1.75
N THR A 58 -4.48 6.46 -1.52
CA THR A 58 -3.02 6.67 -1.58
C THR A 58 -2.32 5.67 -2.50
N GLU A 59 -1.15 6.04 -3.01
CA GLU A 59 -0.17 5.16 -3.63
C GLU A 59 1.16 5.29 -2.87
N MET A 60 1.87 4.18 -2.67
CA MET A 60 3.26 4.22 -2.18
C MET A 60 4.20 4.47 -3.34
N VAL A 61 4.92 5.59 -3.30
CA VAL A 61 5.82 6.01 -4.38
C VAL A 61 7.30 5.78 -4.07
N ALA A 62 7.64 5.64 -2.79
CA ALA A 62 8.97 5.27 -2.33
C ALA A 62 8.90 4.52 -1.01
N VAL A 63 9.82 3.58 -0.80
CA VAL A 63 9.96 2.82 0.44
C VAL A 63 11.45 2.74 0.76
N ASP A 64 11.81 3.10 1.99
CA ASP A 64 13.16 2.95 2.51
C ASP A 64 13.14 2.05 3.75
N ILE A 65 14.27 1.38 3.97
CA ILE A 65 14.50 0.45 5.07
C ILE A 65 15.76 0.83 5.84
N ALA A 66 15.72 0.65 7.16
CA ALA A 66 16.87 0.83 8.04
C ALA A 66 16.81 -0.17 9.19
N GLN A 67 17.94 -0.37 9.88
CA GLN A 67 17.96 -1.02 11.18
C GLN A 67 17.25 -0.12 12.21
N VAL A 68 16.49 -0.73 13.12
CA VAL A 68 15.84 0.00 14.23
C VAL A 68 16.90 0.70 15.07
N GLY A 69 16.69 2.00 15.31
CA GLY A 69 17.60 2.83 16.11
C GLY A 69 18.70 3.52 15.31
N THR A 70 18.82 3.26 14.00
CA THR A 70 19.76 3.96 13.12
C THR A 70 19.03 4.94 12.19
N SER A 71 19.80 5.82 11.56
CA SER A 71 19.34 6.75 10.51
C SER A 71 19.87 6.39 9.12
N ASP A 72 20.44 5.19 8.97
CA ASP A 72 21.09 4.72 7.75
C ASP A 72 20.05 4.10 6.79
N TRP A 73 19.24 4.97 6.20
CA TRP A 73 18.17 4.59 5.30
C TRP A 73 18.68 4.15 3.94
N SER A 74 18.23 2.98 3.50
CA SER A 74 18.48 2.44 2.16
C SER A 74 17.17 2.34 1.38
N HIS A 75 17.19 2.75 0.12
CA HIS A 75 16.01 2.70 -0.74
C HIS A 75 15.68 1.26 -1.17
N MET A 76 14.40 0.90 -1.18
CA MET A 76 13.91 -0.35 -1.76
C MET A 76 13.42 -0.13 -3.18
N LYS A 77 13.70 -1.06 -4.08
CA LYS A 77 13.26 -1.01 -5.48
C LYS A 77 11.88 -1.63 -5.63
N ARG A 78 10.96 -0.95 -6.32
CA ARG A 78 9.69 -1.58 -6.76
C ARG A 78 9.97 -2.58 -7.87
N SER A 79 9.77 -3.87 -7.61
CA SER A 79 10.12 -4.95 -8.55
C SER A 79 9.00 -5.24 -9.53
N TYR A 80 7.82 -5.64 -9.03
CA TYR A 80 6.61 -5.86 -9.81
C TYR A 80 5.37 -5.62 -8.96
N GLY A 81 4.28 -5.14 -9.57
CA GLY A 81 3.04 -4.86 -8.88
C GLY A 81 3.22 -3.95 -7.66
N ALA A 82 3.00 -4.48 -6.46
CA ALA A 82 3.15 -3.79 -5.17
C ALA A 82 4.29 -4.37 -4.31
N VAL A 83 5.23 -5.09 -4.93
CA VAL A 83 6.37 -5.70 -4.25
C VAL A 83 7.58 -4.74 -4.29
N TRP A 84 8.21 -4.57 -3.14
CA TRP A 84 9.42 -3.77 -2.93
C TRP A 84 10.54 -4.69 -2.48
N GLU A 85 11.72 -4.59 -3.09
CA GLU A 85 12.85 -5.48 -2.78
C GLU A 85 14.16 -4.72 -2.55
N THR A 86 15.06 -5.35 -1.80
CA THR A 86 16.46 -4.96 -1.65
C THR A 86 17.34 -6.20 -1.47
N ASP A 87 18.52 -6.16 -2.06
CA ASP A 87 19.59 -7.15 -1.83
C ASP A 87 20.58 -6.66 -0.74
N ASN A 88 20.44 -5.41 -0.29
CA ASN A 88 21.21 -4.82 0.82
C ASN A 88 20.30 -4.72 2.05
N VAL A 89 20.07 -5.84 2.73
CA VAL A 89 19.20 -5.86 3.93
C VAL A 89 20.02 -5.40 5.15
N PRO A 90 19.56 -4.38 5.90
CA PRO A 90 20.23 -3.98 7.14
C PRO A 90 20.27 -5.12 8.17
N GLU A 91 21.27 -5.11 9.05
CA GLU A 91 21.34 -6.11 10.12
C GLU A 91 20.33 -5.80 11.23
N GLY A 92 19.84 -6.85 11.90
CA GLY A 92 18.96 -6.71 13.05
C GLY A 92 17.49 -6.45 12.72
N ALA A 93 16.74 -5.93 13.69
CA ALA A 93 15.33 -5.57 13.50
C ALA A 93 15.21 -4.37 12.56
N LEU A 94 14.17 -4.36 11.73
CA LEU A 94 14.01 -3.42 10.62
C LEU A 94 12.85 -2.45 10.85
N GLN A 95 13.11 -1.20 10.50
CA GLN A 95 12.13 -0.12 10.41
C GLN A 95 11.95 0.29 8.94
N LEU A 96 10.76 0.80 8.63
CA LEU A 96 10.39 1.20 7.27
C LEU A 96 9.87 2.63 7.29
N ARG A 97 10.22 3.41 6.27
CA ARG A 97 9.51 4.64 5.95
C ARG A 97 9.06 4.59 4.51
N MET A 98 7.89 5.13 4.23
CA MET A 98 7.36 5.22 2.87
C MET A 98 6.84 6.61 2.58
N VAL A 99 6.92 7.01 1.32
CA VAL A 99 6.20 8.18 0.82
C VAL A 99 4.88 7.69 0.24
N VAL A 100 3.77 8.26 0.73
CA VAL A 100 2.45 8.04 0.17
C VAL A 100 1.90 9.30 -0.46
N THR A 101 1.13 9.18 -1.54
CA THR A 101 0.41 10.32 -2.10
C THR A 101 -0.63 10.84 -1.10
N SER A 102 -0.70 12.16 -0.91
CA SER A 102 -1.53 12.82 0.09
C SER A 102 -1.74 14.29 -0.26
N GLY A 103 -2.99 14.72 -0.45
CA GLY A 103 -3.27 16.04 -1.01
C GLY A 103 -2.68 16.13 -2.42
N TYR A 104 -2.08 17.27 -2.76
CA TYR A 104 -1.41 17.46 -4.05
C TYR A 104 0.07 16.98 -4.04
N ASP A 105 0.55 16.48 -2.91
CA ASP A 105 1.97 16.15 -2.67
C ASP A 105 2.13 14.70 -2.15
N GLY A 106 3.34 14.38 -1.70
CA GLY A 106 3.65 13.16 -0.95
C GLY A 106 3.77 13.43 0.55
N LYS A 107 3.46 12.43 1.37
CA LYS A 107 3.64 12.43 2.83
C LYS A 107 4.49 11.26 3.25
N TRP A 108 5.47 11.52 4.12
CA TRP A 108 6.23 10.47 4.77
C TRP A 108 5.40 9.79 5.87
N VAL A 109 5.42 8.47 5.84
CA VAL A 109 4.83 7.59 6.85
C VAL A 109 5.95 6.71 7.39
N TRP A 110 6.07 6.63 8.71
CA TRP A 110 7.17 5.93 9.36
C TRP A 110 6.65 4.82 10.27
N ALA A 111 7.01 3.58 9.95
CA ALA A 111 6.78 2.40 10.75
C ALA A 111 8.08 2.01 11.48
N LYS A 112 8.13 2.34 12.78
CA LYS A 112 9.37 2.37 13.58
C LYS A 112 9.99 1.00 13.89
N SER A 113 9.21 -0.07 13.86
CA SER A 113 9.69 -1.43 14.14
C SER A 113 8.70 -2.41 13.52
N VAL A 114 9.05 -2.98 12.37
CA VAL A 114 8.13 -3.79 11.57
C VAL A 114 8.59 -5.24 11.50
N LEU A 115 9.82 -5.48 11.04
CA LEU A 115 10.34 -6.84 10.88
C LEU A 115 11.34 -7.16 12.00
N PRO A 116 11.22 -8.31 12.69
CA PRO A 116 12.26 -8.78 13.60
C PRO A 116 13.50 -9.22 12.81
N ALA A 117 14.67 -9.31 13.45
CA ALA A 117 15.92 -9.71 12.78
C ALA A 117 15.83 -11.08 12.09
N ASN A 118 15.08 -12.01 12.68
CA ASN A 118 14.84 -13.36 12.16
C ASN A 118 13.56 -13.46 11.34
N TRP A 119 13.19 -12.40 10.61
CA TRP A 119 12.03 -12.40 9.72
C TRP A 119 12.07 -13.59 8.75
N ARG A 120 10.89 -14.07 8.38
CA ARG A 120 10.70 -15.28 7.58
C ARG A 120 9.88 -14.99 6.32
N ALA A 121 10.26 -15.63 5.22
CA ALA A 121 9.46 -15.67 4.01
C ALA A 121 8.02 -16.18 4.30
N GLY A 122 7.04 -15.59 3.64
CA GLY A 122 5.62 -15.89 3.81
C GLY A 122 4.96 -15.30 5.06
N ALA A 123 5.74 -14.82 6.04
CA ALA A 123 5.21 -14.24 7.27
C ALA A 123 4.64 -12.83 7.05
N ILE A 124 3.69 -12.46 7.92
CA ILE A 124 3.03 -11.15 7.91
C ILE A 124 3.31 -10.46 9.24
N TYR A 125 3.70 -9.19 9.17
CA TYR A 125 4.03 -8.34 10.31
C TYR A 125 3.15 -7.09 10.33
N ASP A 126 2.69 -6.68 11.51
CA ASP A 126 1.94 -5.44 11.70
C ASP A 126 2.90 -4.26 11.85
N THR A 127 2.64 -3.18 11.12
CA THR A 127 3.45 -1.95 11.20
C THR A 127 3.05 -1.03 12.35
N GLY A 128 1.85 -1.22 12.93
CA GLY A 128 1.23 -0.30 13.89
C GLY A 128 0.76 1.02 13.28
N VAL A 129 0.81 1.16 11.95
CA VAL A 129 0.52 2.40 11.25
C VAL A 129 -0.80 2.29 10.48
N GLN A 130 -1.57 3.36 10.49
CA GLN A 130 -2.75 3.53 9.65
C GLN A 130 -2.54 4.69 8.68
N ILE A 131 -2.97 4.48 7.44
CA ILE A 131 -2.96 5.51 6.39
C ILE A 131 -4.42 5.82 6.07
N LYS A 132 -4.78 7.09 6.16
CA LYS A 132 -6.13 7.61 5.85
C LYS A 132 -6.07 8.79 4.88
N ASP A 133 -4.87 9.07 4.37
CA ASP A 133 -4.61 10.21 3.51
C ASP A 133 -5.37 10.07 2.18
N ILE A 134 -5.69 11.20 1.56
CA ILE A 134 -6.45 11.27 0.32
C ILE A 134 -5.64 12.07 -0.67
N ALA A 135 -5.19 11.45 -1.75
CA ALA A 135 -4.59 12.15 -2.88
C ALA A 135 -5.65 13.01 -3.57
N LYS A 136 -5.29 14.27 -3.85
CA LYS A 136 -6.07 15.21 -4.64
C LYS A 136 -5.49 15.28 -6.04
N GLU A 137 -6.37 15.40 -7.02
CA GLU A 137 -5.98 15.57 -8.40
C GLU A 137 -6.15 17.04 -8.79
N SER A 138 -5.15 17.58 -9.49
CA SER A 138 -5.21 18.94 -10.04
C SER A 138 -6.00 18.90 -11.35
N CYS A 139 -7.29 18.63 -11.28
CA CYS A 139 -8.19 18.78 -12.40
C CYS A 139 -9.30 19.80 -12.08
N PRO A 140 -9.82 20.52 -13.07
CA PRO A 140 -10.99 21.35 -12.89
C PRO A 140 -12.20 20.49 -12.48
N PRO A 141 -13.13 20.98 -11.63
CA PRO A 141 -14.26 20.20 -11.13
C PRO A 141 -15.14 19.53 -12.21
N TRP A 142 -15.21 20.14 -13.41
CA TRP A 142 -15.95 19.62 -14.56
C TRP A 142 -15.23 18.50 -15.33
N GLN A 143 -13.97 18.20 -14.99
CA GLN A 143 -13.16 17.12 -15.58
C GLN A 143 -12.89 15.97 -14.59
N CYS A 144 -13.01 16.20 -13.28
CA CYS A 144 -12.70 15.19 -12.25
C CYS A 144 -13.86 14.24 -11.88
N GLY A 145 -15.04 14.39 -12.49
CA GLY A 145 -16.22 13.61 -12.06
C GLY A 145 -16.63 13.90 -10.60
N ASP A 146 -16.46 15.14 -10.14
CA ASP A 146 -16.89 15.59 -8.80
C ASP A 146 -18.35 16.03 -8.76
N ASN A 147 -18.97 16.26 -9.92
CA ASN A 147 -20.39 16.53 -10.00
C ASN A 147 -21.19 15.27 -9.65
N PRO A 148 -22.31 15.40 -8.90
CA PRO A 148 -23.26 14.30 -8.73
C PRO A 148 -23.68 13.79 -10.11
N TRP A 149 -23.43 12.52 -10.36
CA TRP A 149 -23.84 11.84 -11.58
C TRP A 149 -25.38 11.98 -11.71
N LYS A 150 -25.84 12.58 -12.81
CA LYS A 150 -27.27 12.79 -13.09
C LYS A 150 -27.93 11.53 -13.63
#